data_AF-A0A3A9A4L5-F1
#
_entry.id   AF-A0A3A9A4L5-F1
#
_cell.length_a   1.000
_cell.length_b   1.000
_cell.length_c   1.000
_cell.angle_alpha   90.00
_cell.angle_beta   90.00
_cell.angle_gamma   90.00
#
_symmetry.space_group_name_H-M   'P 1'
#
loop_
_entity.id
_entity.type
_entity.pdbx_description
1 polymer ?
#
loop_
_entity_poly.entity_id
_entity_poly.type
_entity_poly.pdbx_seq_one_letter_code
_entity_poly.pdbx_strand_id
1 'polypeptide(L)'
;MRNWNKMDNNRKQVVIIFAIIIILGLFGAVFRFIYIDSKNKILGNNLHATLYSRGIGKKAYETIEDAMKAVAKDYVKEDELYAAQTQNVAKVFMLHKNEVIGYEFLIQEGRYYYIGERKSVFYIENQPRKYDWETTVLSDLSCSTSKSYKTIIHIGKKYMVLPAWGISDNEKIGDVMIDGQEMDEIITFEQEGKKYYLWIIHDLQTKNDAADIKISLKLDSALRVREDCLCPYQYL
;
A
#
# COMPACT_ATOMS: atom_id res chain seq x y z
N MET A 1 -46.77 -15.78 -14.89
CA MET A 1 -46.88 -17.26 -14.92
C MET A 1 -47.87 -17.83 -15.95
N ARG A 2 -48.91 -17.11 -16.43
CA ARG A 2 -49.91 -17.66 -17.39
C ARG A 2 -49.40 -18.11 -18.77
N ASN A 3 -48.27 -17.59 -19.26
CA ASN A 3 -47.74 -17.92 -20.60
C ASN A 3 -46.74 -19.10 -20.64
N TRP A 4 -46.23 -19.55 -19.48
CA TRP A 4 -45.26 -20.66 -19.45
C TRP A 4 -45.92 -22.01 -19.74
N ASN A 5 -47.11 -22.24 -19.18
CA ASN A 5 -47.82 -23.51 -19.36
C ASN A 5 -48.32 -23.73 -20.79
N LYS A 6 -48.43 -22.67 -21.61
CA LYS A 6 -48.81 -22.73 -23.03
C LYS A 6 -47.64 -22.88 -24.00
N MET A 7 -46.38 -22.81 -23.54
CA MET A 7 -45.21 -23.03 -24.40
C MET A 7 -44.97 -24.52 -24.64
N ASP A 8 -44.61 -24.87 -25.88
CA ASP A 8 -44.12 -26.20 -26.21
C ASP A 8 -42.80 -26.52 -25.48
N ASN A 9 -42.49 -27.82 -25.36
CA ASN A 9 -41.34 -28.27 -24.57
C ASN A 9 -40.01 -27.79 -25.17
N ASN A 10 -39.92 -27.64 -26.50
CA ASN A 10 -38.71 -27.18 -27.19
C ASN A 10 -38.41 -25.71 -26.87
N ARG A 11 -39.41 -24.82 -26.87
CA ARG A 11 -39.20 -23.41 -26.48
C ARG A 11 -38.90 -23.26 -25.00
N LYS A 12 -39.49 -24.09 -24.12
CA LYS A 12 -39.12 -24.13 -22.70
C LYS A 12 -37.66 -24.51 -22.50
N GLN A 13 -37.19 -25.54 -23.21
CA GLN A 13 -35.78 -25.96 -23.17
C GLN A 13 -34.85 -24.85 -23.63
N VAL A 14 -35.16 -24.16 -24.74
CA VAL A 14 -34.35 -23.03 -25.23
C VAL A 14 -34.30 -21.89 -24.20
N VAL A 15 -35.42 -21.54 -23.57
CA VAL A 15 -35.44 -20.48 -22.53
C VAL A 15 -34.65 -20.89 -21.28
N ILE A 16 -34.73 -22.15 -20.86
CA ILE A 16 -33.95 -22.68 -19.73
C ILE A 16 -32.45 -22.64 -20.06
N ILE A 17 -32.05 -23.09 -21.25
CA ILE A 17 -30.65 -23.05 -21.71
C ILE A 17 -30.13 -21.62 -21.73
N PHE A 18 -30.91 -20.68 -22.26
CA PHE A 18 -30.53 -19.28 -22.32
C PHE A 18 -30.39 -18.65 -20.92
N ALA A 19 -31.29 -18.99 -20.00
CA ALA A 19 -31.19 -18.56 -18.60
C ALA A 19 -29.94 -19.12 -17.91
N ILE A 20 -29.59 -20.40 -18.14
CA ILE A 20 -28.37 -21.01 -17.61
C ILE A 20 -27.12 -20.30 -18.15
N ILE A 21 -27.07 -19.98 -19.46
CA ILE A 21 -25.93 -19.26 -20.06
C ILE A 21 -25.78 -17.87 -19.44
N ILE A 22 -26.87 -17.13 -19.23
CA ILE A 22 -26.83 -15.82 -18.56
C ILE A 22 -26.31 -15.96 -17.13
N ILE A 23 -26.81 -16.94 -16.37
CA ILE A 23 -26.36 -17.18 -14.99
C ILE A 23 -24.88 -17.52 -14.95
N LEU A 24 -24.40 -18.40 -15.84
CA LEU A 24 -22.97 -18.76 -15.94
C LEU A 24 -22.11 -17.56 -16.36
N GLY A 25 -22.61 -16.70 -17.28
CA GLY A 25 -21.93 -15.47 -17.66
C GLY A 25 -21.81 -14.46 -16.51
N LEU A 26 -22.88 -14.31 -15.71
CA LEU A 26 -22.87 -13.49 -14.49
C LEU A 26 -21.93 -14.07 -13.42
N PHE A 27 -21.94 -15.39 -13.23
CA PHE A 27 -21.02 -16.07 -12.32
C PHE A 27 -19.56 -15.90 -12.77
N GLY A 28 -19.28 -16.01 -14.07
CA GLY A 28 -17.95 -15.77 -14.64
C GLY A 28 -17.49 -14.31 -14.46
N ALA A 29 -18.38 -13.34 -14.62
CA ALA A 29 -18.08 -11.94 -14.36
C ALA A 29 -17.77 -11.69 -12.87
N VAL A 30 -18.60 -12.23 -11.95
CA VAL A 30 -18.39 -12.13 -10.50
C VAL A 30 -17.08 -12.84 -10.09
N PHE A 31 -16.81 -14.02 -10.62
CA PHE A 31 -15.57 -14.75 -10.36
C PHE A 31 -14.35 -14.00 -10.88
N ARG A 32 -14.47 -13.33 -12.03
CA ARG A 32 -13.42 -12.46 -12.57
C ARG A 32 -13.20 -11.23 -11.68
N PHE A 33 -14.26 -10.61 -11.15
CA PHE A 33 -14.13 -9.51 -10.19
C PHE A 33 -13.43 -9.97 -8.89
N ILE A 34 -13.81 -11.13 -8.36
CA ILE A 34 -13.17 -11.71 -7.16
C ILE A 34 -11.71 -12.08 -7.43
N TYR A 35 -11.41 -12.67 -8.60
CA TYR A 35 -10.06 -13.06 -8.99
C TYR A 35 -9.15 -11.85 -9.24
N ILE A 36 -9.66 -10.79 -9.88
CA ILE A 36 -8.93 -9.52 -10.08
C ILE A 36 -8.62 -8.85 -8.73
N ASP A 37 -9.55 -8.89 -7.77
CA ASP A 37 -9.32 -8.34 -6.43
C ASP A 37 -8.27 -9.16 -5.65
N SER A 38 -8.23 -10.49 -5.85
CA SER A 38 -7.25 -11.38 -5.21
C SER A 38 -5.82 -11.21 -5.70
N LYS A 39 -5.59 -10.81 -6.96
CA LYS A 39 -4.24 -10.63 -7.51
C LYS A 39 -3.47 -9.47 -6.89
N ASN A 40 -4.17 -8.49 -6.31
CA ASN A 40 -3.57 -7.28 -5.76
C ASN A 40 -3.48 -7.28 -4.23
N LYS A 41 -3.94 -8.35 -3.56
CA LYS A 41 -3.97 -8.44 -2.10
C LYS A 41 -2.87 -9.36 -1.62
N ILE A 42 -1.68 -8.79 -1.49
CA ILE A 42 -0.54 -9.44 -0.84
C ILE A 42 -0.80 -9.42 0.67
N LEU A 43 -0.63 -10.56 1.33
CA LEU A 43 -0.77 -10.69 2.78
C LEU A 43 0.62 -10.79 3.40
N GLY A 44 0.89 -9.90 4.35
CA GLY A 44 2.10 -9.91 5.16
C GLY A 44 1.79 -10.18 6.63
N ASN A 45 2.81 -10.08 7.47
CA ASN A 45 2.61 -10.16 8.93
C ASN A 45 1.97 -8.88 9.50
N ASN A 46 2.11 -7.74 8.82
CA ASN A 46 1.45 -6.49 9.20
C ASN A 46 -0.02 -6.49 8.76
N LEU A 47 -0.90 -5.97 9.61
CA LEU A 47 -2.30 -5.73 9.25
C LEU A 47 -2.50 -4.25 8.93
N HIS A 48 -3.08 -3.98 7.77
CA HIS A 48 -3.35 -2.62 7.32
C HIS A 48 -4.83 -2.28 7.39
N ALA A 49 -5.12 -1.09 7.90
CA ALA A 49 -6.41 -0.43 7.74
C ALA A 49 -6.17 0.94 7.10
N THR A 50 -6.95 1.25 6.07
CA THR A 50 -6.85 2.55 5.38
C THR A 50 -8.17 3.27 5.48
N LEU A 51 -8.11 4.55 5.82
CA LEU A 51 -9.27 5.44 5.87
C LEU A 51 -8.93 6.70 5.10
N TYR A 52 -9.09 6.62 3.78
CA TYR A 52 -8.91 7.76 2.90
C TYR A 52 -10.25 8.38 2.52
N SER A 53 -10.32 9.71 2.58
CA SER A 53 -11.49 10.43 2.08
C SER A 53 -11.55 10.30 0.55
N ARG A 54 -12.77 10.20 -0.02
CA ARG A 54 -12.99 10.18 -1.48
C ARG A 54 -12.67 11.52 -2.17
N GLY A 55 -11.85 12.36 -1.55
CA GLY A 55 -11.51 13.73 -1.96
C GLY A 55 -10.65 14.42 -0.90
N ILE A 56 -10.23 15.65 -1.19
CA ILE A 56 -9.47 16.51 -0.26
C ILE A 56 -10.41 16.97 0.86
N GLY A 57 -9.92 16.92 2.12
CA GLY A 57 -10.64 17.47 3.26
C GLY A 57 -11.04 18.94 3.03
N LYS A 58 -12.23 19.35 3.51
CA LYS A 58 -12.74 20.71 3.26
C LYS A 58 -12.02 21.80 4.05
N LYS A 59 -11.39 21.43 5.16
CA LYS A 59 -10.74 22.38 6.07
C LYS A 59 -9.25 22.46 5.73
N ALA A 60 -8.79 23.69 5.53
CA ALA A 60 -7.39 24.05 5.37
C ALA A 60 -6.81 24.46 6.73
N TYR A 61 -5.59 24.01 7.04
CA TYR A 61 -4.88 24.35 8.27
C TYR A 61 -3.61 25.14 7.95
N GLU A 62 -3.25 26.09 8.81
CA GLU A 62 -2.01 26.89 8.70
C GLU A 62 -0.76 26.03 8.95
N THR A 63 -0.85 25.13 9.94
CA THR A 63 0.27 24.29 10.38
C THR A 63 -0.13 22.82 10.37
N ILE A 64 0.87 21.93 10.23
CA ILE A 64 0.66 20.50 10.35
C ILE A 64 0.18 20.10 11.75
N GLU A 65 0.63 20.82 12.79
CA GLU A 65 0.24 20.57 14.17
C GLU A 65 -1.25 20.89 14.40
N ASP A 66 -1.75 22.00 13.88
CA ASP A 66 -3.18 22.34 13.94
C ASP A 66 -4.04 21.31 13.18
N ALA A 67 -3.52 20.82 12.06
CA ALA A 67 -4.17 19.77 11.29
C ALA A 67 -4.26 18.48 12.11
N MET A 68 -3.15 18.07 12.74
CA MET A 68 -3.06 16.89 13.60
C MET A 68 -4.01 16.99 14.79
N LYS A 69 -4.00 18.10 15.55
CA LYS A 69 -4.93 18.33 16.68
C LYS A 69 -6.41 18.21 16.28
N ALA A 70 -6.73 18.48 15.02
CA ALA A 70 -8.10 18.41 14.54
C ALA A 70 -8.53 17.02 14.05
N VAL A 71 -7.60 16.18 13.61
CA VAL A 71 -7.92 14.85 13.04
C VAL A 71 -7.58 13.69 13.97
N ALA A 72 -6.59 13.86 14.85
CA ALA A 72 -6.16 12.88 15.83
C ALA A 72 -6.59 13.36 17.23
N LYS A 73 -7.64 12.75 17.78
CA LYS A 73 -8.28 13.18 19.04
C LYS A 73 -7.35 13.18 20.24
N ASP A 74 -6.41 12.23 20.28
CA ASP A 74 -5.47 12.01 21.37
C ASP A 74 -4.04 12.40 20.95
N TYR A 75 -3.91 13.36 20.03
CA TYR A 75 -2.59 13.78 19.52
C TYR A 75 -1.75 14.44 20.62
N VAL A 76 -0.58 13.87 20.85
CA VAL A 76 0.50 14.38 21.71
C VAL A 76 1.75 14.43 20.85
N LYS A 77 2.41 15.60 20.76
CA LYS A 77 3.55 15.83 19.85
C LYS A 77 4.72 14.90 20.18
N GLU A 78 4.89 14.60 21.47
CA GLU A 78 5.95 13.77 22.02
C GLU A 78 5.79 12.29 21.64
N ASP A 79 4.59 11.85 21.26
CA ASP A 79 4.30 10.49 20.79
C ASP A 79 4.49 10.33 19.27
N GLU A 80 4.90 11.41 18.59
CA GLU A 80 5.23 11.42 17.17
C GLU A 80 6.52 10.62 16.93
N LEU A 81 6.39 9.52 16.20
CA LEU A 81 7.54 8.71 15.80
C LEU A 81 8.38 9.44 14.76
N TYR A 82 7.71 10.09 13.79
CA TYR A 82 8.35 10.83 12.71
C TYR A 82 7.35 11.72 11.98
N ALA A 83 7.82 12.81 11.38
CA ALA A 83 7.07 13.55 10.38
C ALA A 83 7.91 13.75 9.12
N ALA A 84 7.30 13.44 7.99
CA ALA A 84 7.88 13.59 6.66
C ALA A 84 7.13 14.66 5.89
N GLN A 85 7.85 15.50 5.14
CA GLN A 85 7.22 16.46 4.25
C GLN A 85 7.94 16.52 2.91
N THR A 86 7.18 16.30 1.84
CA THR A 86 7.59 16.58 0.46
C THR A 86 7.04 17.94 0.02
N GLN A 87 7.20 18.28 -1.26
CA GLN A 87 6.67 19.53 -1.81
C GLN A 87 5.15 19.68 -1.62
N ASN A 88 4.40 18.58 -1.66
CA ASN A 88 2.95 18.60 -1.73
C ASN A 88 2.25 17.58 -0.83
N VAL A 89 2.99 16.76 -0.08
CA VAL A 89 2.43 15.82 0.89
C VAL A 89 3.20 15.90 2.19
N ALA A 90 2.48 16.07 3.30
CA ALA A 90 3.00 15.86 4.64
C ALA A 90 2.44 14.55 5.22
N LYS A 91 3.24 13.85 6.02
CA LYS A 91 2.82 12.70 6.80
C LYS A 91 3.34 12.80 8.22
N VAL A 92 2.50 12.43 9.16
CA VAL A 92 2.85 12.34 10.58
C VAL A 92 2.58 10.92 11.05
N PHE A 93 3.60 10.27 11.59
CA PHE A 93 3.56 8.90 12.07
C PHE A 93 3.46 8.90 13.59
N MET A 94 2.38 8.31 14.10
CA MET A 94 2.13 8.16 15.53
C MET A 94 2.27 6.69 15.91
N LEU A 95 3.00 6.41 16.99
CA LEU A 95 3.08 5.07 17.56
C LEU A 95 2.02 4.93 18.67
N HIS A 96 1.14 3.93 18.56
CA HIS A 96 0.22 3.56 19.63
C HIS A 96 0.35 2.07 19.93
N LYS A 97 1.03 1.72 21.02
CA LYS A 97 1.27 0.31 21.41
C LYS A 97 1.90 -0.49 20.24
N ASN A 98 1.12 -1.34 19.59
CA ASN A 98 1.52 -2.25 18.53
C ASN A 98 1.07 -1.79 17.11
N GLU A 99 0.63 -0.55 16.98
CA GLU A 99 0.25 0.05 15.70
C GLU A 99 1.01 1.35 15.44
N VAL A 100 1.32 1.62 14.16
CA VAL A 100 1.70 2.96 13.70
C VAL A 100 0.58 3.49 12.82
N ILE A 101 0.19 4.73 13.06
CA ILE A 101 -0.78 5.46 12.25
C ILE A 101 -0.03 6.56 11.48
N GLY A 102 -0.05 6.46 10.15
CA GLY A 102 0.40 7.54 9.27
C GLY A 102 -0.79 8.42 8.87
N TYR A 103 -0.85 9.63 9.42
CA TYR A 103 -1.79 10.66 9.01
C TYR A 103 -1.24 11.41 7.81
N GLU A 104 -2.04 11.55 6.75
CA GLU A 104 -1.59 12.13 5.50
C GLU A 104 -2.34 13.42 5.17
N PHE A 105 -1.56 14.40 4.72
CA PHE A 105 -2.04 15.73 4.39
C PHE A 105 -1.49 16.17 3.04
N LEU A 106 -2.36 16.79 2.25
CA LEU A 106 -1.96 17.50 1.04
C LEU A 106 -1.58 18.93 1.39
N ILE A 107 -0.50 19.41 0.78
CA ILE A 107 -0.03 20.78 0.90
C ILE A 107 -0.43 21.54 -0.37
N GLN A 108 -1.27 22.56 -0.24
CA GLN A 108 -1.64 23.47 -1.32
C GLN A 108 -1.55 24.91 -0.83
N GLU A 109 -0.81 25.75 -1.55
CA GLU A 109 -0.69 27.18 -1.23
C GLU A 109 -0.25 27.42 0.22
N GLY A 110 0.64 26.56 0.73
CA GLY A 110 1.14 26.59 2.11
C GLY A 110 0.16 26.09 3.18
N ARG A 111 -0.99 25.54 2.78
CA ARG A 111 -2.02 25.01 3.69
C ARG A 111 -2.08 23.49 3.66
N TYR A 112 -2.42 22.91 4.81
CA TYR A 112 -2.56 21.46 4.98
C TYR A 112 -4.02 21.04 4.88
N TYR A 113 -4.27 19.98 4.11
CA TYR A 113 -5.60 19.40 3.93
C TYR A 113 -5.54 17.91 4.21
N TYR A 114 -6.31 17.44 5.19
CA TYR A 114 -6.36 16.01 5.51
C TYR A 114 -6.91 15.20 4.33
N ILE A 115 -6.23 14.11 3.98
CA ILE A 115 -6.65 13.20 2.90
C ILE A 115 -6.93 11.78 3.40
N GLY A 116 -6.45 11.44 4.59
CA GLY A 116 -6.73 10.17 5.22
C GLY A 116 -5.60 9.67 6.10
N GLU A 117 -5.79 8.46 6.59
CA GLU A 117 -4.85 7.76 7.45
C GLU A 117 -4.66 6.32 6.98
N ARG A 118 -3.45 5.80 7.22
CA ARG A 118 -3.16 4.36 7.15
C ARG A 118 -2.64 3.90 8.51
N LYS A 119 -3.24 2.82 9.01
CA LYS A 119 -2.80 2.11 10.22
C LYS A 119 -2.05 0.85 9.81
N SER A 120 -0.97 0.56 10.52
CA SER A 120 -0.20 -0.66 10.37
C SER A 120 0.00 -1.30 11.74
N VAL A 121 -0.71 -2.40 12.00
CA VAL A 121 -0.50 -3.23 13.20
C VAL A 121 0.63 -4.21 12.87
N PHE A 122 1.78 -4.05 13.52
CA PHE A 122 3.02 -4.76 13.18
C PHE A 122 3.39 -5.88 14.16
N TYR A 123 2.70 -5.92 15.29
CA TYR A 123 2.89 -6.94 16.31
C TYR A 123 1.56 -7.32 16.92
N ILE A 124 1.29 -8.62 17.05
CA ILE A 124 0.12 -9.13 17.76
C ILE A 124 0.65 -10.21 18.69
N GLU A 125 0.47 -9.99 20.00
CA GLU A 125 0.93 -10.91 21.02
C GLU A 125 0.37 -12.32 20.76
N ASN A 126 1.23 -13.33 20.84
CA ASN A 126 0.90 -14.74 20.61
C ASN A 126 0.45 -15.12 19.18
N GLN A 127 0.62 -14.24 18.19
CA GLN A 127 0.39 -14.59 16.79
C GLN A 127 1.70 -15.06 16.13
N PRO A 128 1.80 -16.31 15.64
CA PRO A 128 2.98 -16.75 14.92
C PRO A 128 3.11 -16.02 13.58
N ARG A 129 4.36 -15.67 13.21
CA ARG A 129 4.64 -15.13 11.88
C ARG A 129 4.34 -16.19 10.84
N LYS A 130 3.58 -15.79 9.83
CA LYS A 130 3.18 -16.67 8.72
C LYS A 130 3.96 -16.39 7.45
N TYR A 131 4.46 -15.16 7.31
CA TYR A 131 5.12 -14.68 6.10
C TYR A 131 6.58 -14.33 6.40
N ASP A 132 7.44 -14.43 5.39
CA ASP A 132 8.79 -13.86 5.49
C ASP A 132 8.75 -12.32 5.45
N TRP A 133 9.91 -11.72 5.68
CA TRP A 133 10.04 -10.27 5.73
C TRP A 133 9.84 -9.63 4.35
N GLU A 134 10.27 -10.27 3.26
CA GLU A 134 10.10 -9.76 1.90
C GLU A 134 8.62 -9.69 1.51
N THR A 135 7.87 -10.75 1.78
CA THR A 135 6.43 -10.82 1.59
C THR A 135 5.71 -9.78 2.44
N THR A 136 6.21 -9.51 3.65
CA THR A 136 5.66 -8.45 4.51
C THR A 136 5.91 -7.06 3.91
N VAL A 137 7.10 -6.79 3.37
CA VAL A 137 7.40 -5.53 2.65
C VAL A 137 6.52 -5.38 1.40
N LEU A 138 6.32 -6.45 0.61
CA LEU A 138 5.42 -6.41 -0.55
C LEU A 138 3.96 -6.15 -0.14
N SER A 139 3.51 -6.72 0.97
CA SER A 139 2.19 -6.44 1.56
C SER A 139 2.05 -4.97 1.95
N ASP A 140 3.04 -4.41 2.63
CA ASP A 140 3.07 -3.00 2.99
C ASP A 140 3.02 -2.10 1.74
N LEU A 141 3.80 -2.43 0.70
CA LEU A 141 3.82 -1.73 -0.59
C LEU A 141 2.47 -1.80 -1.32
N SER A 142 1.75 -2.92 -1.21
CA SER A 142 0.46 -3.11 -1.86
C SER A 142 -0.58 -2.06 -1.45
N CYS A 143 -0.47 -1.52 -0.23
CA CYS A 143 -1.33 -0.43 0.24
C CYS A 143 -1.12 0.82 -0.62
N SER A 144 0.13 1.20 -0.84
CA SER A 144 0.51 2.35 -1.66
C SER A 144 0.25 2.11 -3.14
N THR A 145 0.53 0.91 -3.67
CA THR A 145 0.29 0.67 -5.10
C THR A 145 -1.18 0.45 -5.44
N SER A 146 -2.06 0.34 -4.44
CA SER A 146 -3.48 0.10 -4.66
C SER A 146 -4.11 1.18 -5.55
N LYS A 147 -4.99 0.78 -6.46
CA LYS A 147 -5.64 1.70 -7.39
C LYS A 147 -6.42 2.81 -6.68
N SER A 148 -7.06 2.50 -5.56
CA SER A 148 -7.80 3.47 -4.74
C SER A 148 -6.86 4.53 -4.18
N TYR A 149 -5.74 4.12 -3.59
CA TYR A 149 -4.75 5.05 -3.06
C TYR A 149 -4.10 5.89 -4.17
N LYS A 150 -3.64 5.24 -5.24
CA LYS A 150 -3.14 5.91 -6.46
C LYS A 150 -4.14 6.94 -6.98
N THR A 151 -5.43 6.64 -7.00
CA THR A 151 -6.47 7.59 -7.45
C THR A 151 -6.56 8.80 -6.53
N ILE A 152 -6.52 8.60 -5.21
CA ILE A 152 -6.66 9.65 -4.20
C ILE A 152 -5.46 10.60 -4.22
N ILE A 153 -4.24 10.06 -4.27
CA ILE A 153 -3.03 10.88 -4.39
C ILE A 153 -2.87 11.45 -5.81
N HIS A 154 -3.51 10.92 -6.85
CA HIS A 154 -3.42 11.52 -8.20
C HIS A 154 -4.62 12.43 -8.53
N ILE A 155 -5.44 12.83 -7.55
CA ILE A 155 -6.60 13.72 -7.80
C ILE A 155 -6.11 15.00 -8.49
N GLY A 156 -6.57 15.20 -9.73
CA GLY A 156 -6.32 16.40 -10.53
C GLY A 156 -4.85 16.68 -10.88
N LYS A 157 -3.97 15.67 -10.90
CA LYS A 157 -2.50 15.80 -11.09
C LYS A 157 -1.78 16.64 -10.01
N LYS A 158 -2.39 16.88 -8.85
CA LYS A 158 -1.84 17.83 -7.87
C LYS A 158 -0.74 17.26 -6.96
N TYR A 159 -0.74 15.94 -6.72
CA TYR A 159 0.14 15.35 -5.71
C TYR A 159 1.34 14.66 -6.33
N MET A 160 1.29 14.17 -7.57
CA MET A 160 2.41 13.63 -8.37
C MET A 160 3.41 12.66 -7.69
N VAL A 161 3.20 12.29 -6.42
CA VAL A 161 4.07 11.43 -5.63
C VAL A 161 3.29 10.21 -5.17
N LEU A 162 3.96 9.07 -5.17
CA LEU A 162 3.45 7.79 -4.68
C LEU A 162 4.19 7.40 -3.41
N PRO A 163 3.79 7.90 -2.23
CA PRO A 163 4.54 7.57 -1.04
C PRO A 163 4.25 6.13 -0.60
N ALA A 164 5.30 5.47 -0.12
CA ALA A 164 5.22 4.14 0.44
C ALA A 164 5.90 4.09 1.81
N TRP A 165 5.38 3.23 2.67
CA TRP A 165 5.96 3.00 3.98
C TRP A 165 5.45 1.68 4.53
N GLY A 166 6.13 1.19 5.56
CA GLY A 166 5.75 -0.02 6.27
C GLY A 166 6.60 -0.21 7.51
N ILE A 167 6.45 -1.38 8.15
CA ILE A 167 7.15 -1.68 9.39
C ILE A 167 7.83 -3.02 9.25
N SER A 168 9.10 -3.06 9.58
CA SER A 168 9.91 -4.26 9.55
C SER A 168 10.53 -4.48 10.93
N ASP A 169 10.72 -5.73 11.30
CA ASP A 169 11.59 -6.13 12.42
C ASP A 169 12.90 -6.75 11.91
N ASN A 170 13.11 -6.74 10.59
CA ASN A 170 14.34 -7.17 9.96
C ASN A 170 15.28 -5.98 9.81
N GLU A 171 16.46 -6.07 10.42
CA GLU A 171 17.52 -5.06 10.35
C GLU A 171 18.05 -4.80 8.92
N LYS A 172 17.93 -5.78 8.01
CA LYS A 172 18.36 -5.64 6.62
C LYS A 172 17.51 -4.66 5.82
N ILE A 173 16.42 -4.15 6.38
CA ILE A 173 15.54 -3.18 5.70
C ILE A 173 16.32 -1.94 5.21
N GLY A 174 17.41 -1.56 5.89
CA GLY A 174 18.33 -0.50 5.46
C GLY A 174 19.06 -0.72 4.14
N ASP A 175 19.21 -1.98 3.75
CA ASP A 175 19.87 -2.38 2.52
C ASP A 175 18.87 -2.75 1.43
N VAL A 176 17.57 -2.67 1.68
CA VAL A 176 16.53 -3.05 0.74
C VAL A 176 16.34 -1.98 -0.34
N MET A 177 16.27 -2.46 -1.58
CA MET A 177 15.93 -1.72 -2.78
C MET A 177 14.59 -2.20 -3.32
N ILE A 178 13.70 -1.26 -3.63
CA ILE A 178 12.39 -1.51 -4.24
C ILE A 178 12.45 -1.06 -5.71
N ASP A 179 12.41 -2.00 -6.65
CA ASP A 179 12.64 -1.74 -8.08
C ASP A 179 13.95 -0.96 -8.35
N GLY A 180 14.97 -1.18 -7.52
CA GLY A 180 16.25 -0.47 -7.61
C GLY A 180 16.27 0.93 -6.97
N GLN A 181 15.18 1.35 -6.32
CA GLN A 181 15.10 2.57 -5.52
C GLN A 181 15.40 2.28 -4.05
N GLU A 182 16.22 3.12 -3.42
CA GLU A 182 16.49 3.07 -1.97
C GLU A 182 15.31 3.57 -1.16
N MET A 183 15.22 3.11 0.09
CA MET A 183 14.36 3.77 1.07
C MET A 183 14.94 5.15 1.40
N ASP A 184 14.06 6.15 1.47
CA ASP A 184 14.47 7.53 1.76
C ASP A 184 14.78 7.68 3.25
N GLU A 185 13.97 7.07 4.12
CA GLU A 185 14.08 7.21 5.58
C GLU A 185 13.82 5.88 6.29
N ILE A 186 14.56 5.65 7.38
CA ILE A 186 14.40 4.48 8.24
C ILE A 186 14.50 4.89 9.70
N ILE A 187 13.37 4.82 10.38
CA ILE A 187 13.22 5.25 11.76
C ILE A 187 13.17 4.01 12.64
N THR A 188 14.13 3.92 13.54
CA THR A 188 14.22 2.83 14.52
C THR A 188 13.39 3.17 15.75
N PHE A 189 12.62 2.20 16.24
CA PHE A 189 11.92 2.31 17.52
C PHE A 189 11.85 0.95 18.23
N GLU A 190 11.54 0.97 19.52
CA GLU A 190 11.40 -0.23 20.33
C GLU A 190 9.97 -0.37 20.84
N GLN A 191 9.46 -1.60 20.83
CA GLN A 191 8.18 -1.95 21.42
C GLN A 191 8.32 -3.31 22.11
N GLU A 192 8.01 -3.38 23.40
CA GLU A 192 8.14 -4.60 24.23
C GLU A 192 9.56 -5.22 24.18
N GLY A 193 10.61 -4.38 24.19
CA GLY A 193 12.01 -4.83 24.15
C GLY A 193 12.45 -5.43 22.81
N LYS A 194 11.63 -5.28 21.75
CA LYS A 194 11.99 -5.65 20.38
C LYS A 194 12.17 -4.39 19.54
N LYS A 195 13.16 -4.44 18.66
CA LYS A 195 13.49 -3.37 17.73
C LYS A 195 12.68 -3.50 16.44
N TYR A 196 12.13 -2.38 16.00
CA TYR A 196 11.36 -2.25 14.77
C TYR A 196 11.88 -1.06 13.95
N TYR A 197 11.54 -1.07 12.67
CA TYR A 197 11.98 -0.12 11.67
C TYR A 197 10.77 0.36 10.87
N LEU A 198 10.41 1.63 11.03
CA LEU A 198 9.52 2.32 10.11
C LEU A 198 10.35 2.73 8.89
N TRP A 199 10.09 2.13 7.74
CA TRP A 199 10.73 2.49 6.48
C TRP A 199 9.80 3.34 5.63
N ILE A 200 10.36 4.32 4.91
CA ILE A 200 9.59 5.30 4.13
C ILE A 200 10.28 5.52 2.78
N ILE A 201 9.46 5.59 1.73
CA ILE A 201 9.77 6.13 0.42
C ILE A 201 8.81 7.29 0.16
N HIS A 202 9.33 8.50 0.01
CA HIS A 202 8.56 9.71 -0.23
C HIS A 202 7.85 9.69 -1.57
N ASP A 203 8.51 9.17 -2.60
CA ASP A 203 7.94 9.03 -3.94
C ASP A 203 8.47 7.78 -4.66
N LEU A 204 7.68 6.71 -4.61
CA LEU A 204 7.98 5.42 -5.20
C LEU A 204 7.88 5.48 -6.73
N GLN A 205 9.03 5.39 -7.41
CA GLN A 205 9.18 5.45 -8.86
C GLN A 205 8.89 4.10 -9.54
N THR A 206 7.74 3.48 -9.23
CA THR A 206 7.33 2.22 -9.86
C THR A 206 6.11 2.38 -10.76
N LYS A 207 6.13 1.65 -11.88
CA LYS A 207 4.94 1.41 -12.71
C LYS A 207 4.30 0.04 -12.42
N ASN A 208 4.97 -0.78 -11.61
CA ASN A 208 4.54 -2.11 -11.28
C ASN A 208 3.40 -2.06 -10.25
N ASP A 209 2.56 -3.09 -10.29
CA ASP A 209 1.71 -3.41 -9.15
C ASP A 209 2.56 -4.16 -8.11
N ALA A 210 2.14 -4.16 -6.85
CA ALA A 210 2.97 -4.73 -5.77
C ALA A 210 3.40 -6.18 -6.00
N ALA A 211 2.63 -6.99 -6.74
CA ALA A 211 2.98 -8.38 -7.05
C ALA A 211 4.19 -8.50 -8.01
N ASP A 212 4.47 -7.44 -8.78
CA ASP A 212 5.53 -7.41 -9.79
C ASP A 212 6.74 -6.55 -9.36
N ILE A 213 6.69 -5.95 -8.17
CA ILE A 213 7.80 -5.20 -7.59
C ILE A 213 8.97 -6.15 -7.28
N LYS A 214 10.17 -5.74 -7.67
CA LYS A 214 11.40 -6.46 -7.34
C LYS A 214 12.01 -5.92 -6.06
N ILE A 215 12.18 -6.80 -5.07
CA ILE A 215 12.97 -6.54 -3.88
C ILE A 215 14.39 -7.05 -4.13
N SER A 216 15.39 -6.25 -3.77
CA SER A 216 16.80 -6.66 -3.80
C SER A 216 17.58 -5.98 -2.69
N LEU A 217 18.81 -6.43 -2.44
CA LEU A 217 19.71 -5.80 -1.46
C LEU A 217 20.80 -4.99 -2.18
N LYS A 218 21.27 -3.90 -1.55
CA LYS A 218 22.37 -3.03 -2.08
C LYS A 218 23.64 -3.82 -2.44
N LEU A 219 23.96 -4.87 -1.69
CA LEU A 219 25.14 -5.72 -1.95
C LEU A 219 24.96 -6.63 -3.19
N ASP A 220 23.75 -7.11 -3.46
CA ASP A 220 23.46 -7.95 -4.62
C ASP A 220 23.47 -7.16 -5.93
N SER A 221 23.05 -5.89 -5.89
CA SER A 221 23.10 -5.00 -7.06
C SER A 221 24.54 -4.60 -7.42
N ALA A 222 25.39 -4.34 -6.42
CA ALA A 222 26.81 -4.04 -6.64
C ALA A 222 27.60 -5.24 -7.23
N LEU A 223 27.23 -6.47 -6.88
CA LEU A 223 27.84 -7.68 -7.44
C LEU A 223 27.41 -7.94 -8.90
N ARG A 224 26.13 -7.71 -9.24
CA ARG A 224 25.65 -7.83 -10.64
C ARG A 224 26.30 -6.80 -11.57
N VAL A 225 26.48 -5.56 -11.12
CA VAL A 225 27.20 -4.53 -11.90
C VAL A 225 28.65 -4.93 -12.16
N ARG A 226 29.31 -5.63 -11.22
CA ARG A 226 30.68 -6.12 -11.45
C ARG A 226 30.76 -7.26 -12.46
N GLU A 227 29.78 -8.17 -12.49
CA GLU A 227 29.76 -9.26 -13.48
C GLU A 227 29.54 -8.74 -14.91
N ASP A 228 28.71 -7.70 -15.08
CA ASP A 228 28.47 -7.07 -16.39
C ASP A 228 29.64 -6.17 -16.86
N CYS A 229 30.54 -5.76 -15.96
CA CYS A 229 31.73 -4.98 -16.30
C CYS A 229 32.98 -5.84 -16.58
N LEU A 230 32.91 -7.16 -16.46
CA LEU A 230 33.99 -8.05 -16.89
C LEU A 230 33.98 -8.17 -18.43
N CYS A 231 34.67 -7.25 -19.10
CA CYS A 231 35.07 -7.41 -20.49
C CYS A 231 35.79 -8.77 -20.68
N PRO A 232 35.53 -9.49 -21.78
CA PRO A 232 36.25 -10.72 -22.08
C PRO A 232 37.67 -10.30 -22.48
N TYR A 233 38.63 -10.41 -21.57
CA TYR A 233 40.02 -10.40 -21.97
C TYR A 233 40.24 -11.63 -22.86
N GLN A 234 40.43 -11.32 -24.14
CA GLN A 234 40.88 -12.20 -25.18
C GLN A 234 42.13 -12.94 -24.68
N TYR A 235 42.04 -14.27 -24.65
CA TYR A 235 43.22 -15.12 -24.61
C TYR A 235 43.99 -14.90 -25.93
N LEU A 236 45.12 -14.20 -25.84
CA LEU A 236 46.23 -14.27 -26.78
C LEU A 236 47.34 -15.12 -26.14
#